data_AF-A0A832UEI4-F1
#
_entry.id   AF-A0A832UEI4-F1
#
_cell.length_a   1.000
_cell.length_b   1.000
_cell.length_c   1.000
_cell.angle_alpha   90.00
_cell.angle_beta   90.00
_cell.angle_gamma   90.00
#
_symmetry.space_group_name_H-M   'P 1'
#
loop_
_entity.id
_entity.type
_entity.pdbx_description
1 polymer ?
#
loop_
_entity_poly.entity_id
_entity_poly.type
_entity_poly.pdbx_seq_one_letter_code
_entity_poly.pdbx_strand_id
1 'polypeptide(L)'
;MRQNDNMDFETRVPVREVMKLNPTTIDANATTADAARAMCRDEVGSCIVLQNNLPIGIVTEEDFNCKIMAKDRKPGEVYVKDVMSTPLITIESDAAIADAARMMVTNHVRRLPVVNAESKVIGILTVRDILSVANEINEIMNDLIVINRMNDYHAGVCDRCGSMSDDLMYIDSQNICPVCRDEESIQ
;
A
#
# COMPACT_ATOMS: atom_id res chain seq x y z
N MET A 1 16.84 -25.73 16.49
CA MET A 1 17.01 -24.34 16.03
C MET A 1 16.35 -24.24 14.67
N ARG A 2 15.15 -23.64 14.58
CA ARG A 2 14.46 -23.47 13.30
C ARG A 2 15.07 -22.25 12.63
N GLN A 3 15.75 -22.44 11.51
CA GLN A 3 16.12 -21.35 10.61
C GLN A 3 14.80 -20.80 10.04
N ASN A 4 14.45 -19.59 10.47
CA ASN A 4 13.49 -18.76 9.76
C ASN A 4 14.20 -18.33 8.48
N ASP A 5 14.02 -19.09 7.40
CA ASP A 5 14.28 -18.58 6.05
C ASP A 5 13.15 -17.60 5.72
N ASN A 6 13.22 -16.42 6.34
CA ASN A 6 12.53 -15.26 5.84
C ASN A 6 13.28 -14.89 4.55
N MET A 7 12.76 -15.31 3.40
CA MET A 7 13.13 -14.68 2.14
C MET A 7 12.70 -13.21 2.24
N ASP A 8 13.62 -12.36 2.71
CA ASP A 8 13.48 -10.93 2.59
C ASP A 8 13.53 -10.61 1.10
N PHE A 9 12.36 -10.62 0.45
CA PHE A 9 12.17 -9.93 -0.81
C PHE A 9 12.39 -8.44 -0.52
N GLU A 10 13.63 -7.97 -0.64
CA GLU A 10 13.92 -6.55 -0.78
C GLU A 10 13.26 -6.09 -2.08
N THR A 11 11.99 -5.72 -1.99
CA THR A 11 11.26 -5.12 -3.10
C THR A 11 11.91 -3.79 -3.37
N ARG A 12 12.71 -3.70 -4.44
CA ARG A 12 13.51 -2.52 -4.81
C ARG A 12 12.72 -1.46 -5.57
N VAL A 13 11.38 -1.52 -5.57
CA VAL A 13 10.57 -0.52 -6.24
C VAL A 13 10.74 0.81 -5.50
N PRO A 14 11.31 1.84 -6.15
CA PRO A 14 11.53 3.13 -5.51
C PRO A 14 10.20 3.89 -5.38
N VAL A 15 10.06 4.69 -4.32
CA VAL A 15 8.84 5.45 -4.03
C VAL A 15 8.40 6.32 -5.22
N ARG A 16 9.36 6.93 -5.95
CA ARG A 16 9.08 7.78 -7.11
C ARG A 16 8.29 7.11 -8.23
N GLU A 17 8.34 5.79 -8.34
CA GLU A 17 7.62 5.02 -9.38
C GLU A 17 6.14 4.83 -9.04
N VAL A 18 5.76 5.05 -7.77
CA VAL A 18 4.41 4.72 -7.27
C VAL A 18 3.71 5.93 -6.65
N MET A 19 4.48 6.92 -6.18
CA MET A 19 3.91 8.16 -5.65
C MET A 19 3.05 8.90 -6.68
N LYS A 20 2.13 9.70 -6.18
CA LYS A 20 1.43 10.69 -7.00
C LYS A 20 2.20 12.01 -7.00
N LEU A 21 2.41 12.56 -8.19
CA LEU A 21 3.04 13.87 -8.38
C LEU A 21 2.09 15.01 -8.00
N ASN A 22 2.67 16.18 -7.72
CA ASN A 22 1.95 17.43 -7.46
C ASN A 22 0.94 17.29 -6.32
N PRO A 23 1.40 17.02 -5.08
CA PRO A 23 0.50 16.86 -3.95
C PRO A 23 -0.25 18.18 -3.70
N THR A 24 -1.52 18.08 -3.32
CA THR A 24 -2.30 19.26 -2.93
C THR A 24 -1.64 19.96 -1.75
N THR A 25 -1.45 21.27 -1.89
CA THR A 25 -0.86 22.12 -0.87
C THR A 25 -1.85 23.19 -0.39
N ILE A 26 -1.62 23.71 0.81
CA ILE A 26 -2.41 24.82 1.34
C ILE A 26 -1.59 25.72 2.27
N ASP A 27 -1.89 27.01 2.30
CA ASP A 27 -1.26 27.96 3.22
C ASP A 27 -1.66 27.68 4.68
N ALA A 28 -0.70 27.81 5.59
CA ALA A 28 -0.88 27.62 7.03
C ALA A 28 -1.97 28.52 7.65
N ASN A 29 -2.21 29.70 7.07
CA ASN A 29 -3.24 30.65 7.52
C ASN A 29 -4.56 30.51 6.75
N ALA A 30 -4.68 29.55 5.84
CA ALA A 30 -5.98 29.20 5.27
C ALA A 30 -6.87 28.55 6.34
N THR A 31 -8.18 28.61 6.14
CA THR A 31 -9.14 27.98 7.05
C THR A 31 -9.25 26.49 6.78
N THR A 32 -9.76 25.73 7.75
CA THR A 32 -10.07 24.30 7.52
C THR A 32 -11.18 24.11 6.48
N ALA A 33 -12.06 25.09 6.28
CA ALA A 33 -13.00 25.10 5.17
C ALA A 33 -12.30 25.23 3.81
N ASP A 34 -11.26 26.06 3.69
CA ASP A 34 -10.45 26.17 2.48
C ASP A 34 -9.71 24.86 2.19
N ALA A 35 -9.18 24.23 3.23
CA ALA A 35 -8.53 22.92 3.12
C ALA A 35 -9.49 21.83 2.65
N ALA A 36 -10.69 21.76 3.22
CA ALA A 36 -11.72 20.83 2.78
C ALA A 36 -12.13 21.06 1.32
N ARG A 37 -12.26 22.31 0.89
CA ARG A 37 -12.52 22.65 -0.51
C ARG A 37 -11.39 22.21 -1.44
N ALA A 38 -10.13 22.43 -1.05
CA ALA A 38 -8.98 21.99 -1.82
C ALA A 38 -8.93 20.45 -1.94
N MET A 39 -9.16 19.74 -0.84
CA MET A 39 -9.27 18.27 -0.82
C MET A 39 -10.37 17.75 -1.75
N CYS A 40 -11.57 18.36 -1.71
CA CYS A 40 -12.67 17.96 -2.59
C CYS A 40 -12.37 18.23 -4.07
N ARG A 41 -11.81 19.41 -4.38
CA ARG A 41 -11.47 19.81 -5.75
C ARG A 41 -10.42 18.88 -6.37
N ASP A 42 -9.42 18.51 -5.59
CA ASP A 42 -8.30 17.70 -6.06
C ASP A 42 -8.53 16.20 -5.85
N GLU A 43 -9.69 15.81 -5.31
CA GLU A 43 -10.08 14.43 -5.00
C GLU A 43 -9.06 13.68 -4.11
N VAL A 44 -8.51 14.39 -3.12
CA VAL A 44 -7.53 13.85 -2.16
C VAL A 44 -8.00 14.02 -0.72
N GLY A 45 -7.58 13.11 0.17
CA GLY A 45 -7.94 13.19 1.59
C GLY A 45 -6.95 13.94 2.48
N SER A 46 -5.99 14.69 1.91
CA SER A 46 -4.99 15.48 2.66
C SER A 46 -4.38 16.61 1.86
N CYS A 47 -3.94 17.64 2.57
CA CYS A 47 -3.16 18.75 2.03
C CYS A 47 -1.84 18.89 2.81
N ILE A 48 -0.76 19.15 2.09
CA ILE A 48 0.52 19.56 2.67
C ILE A 48 0.43 21.04 3.03
N VAL A 49 0.78 21.37 4.27
CA VAL A 49 0.66 22.72 4.80
C VAL A 49 1.97 23.47 4.58
N LEU A 50 1.87 24.62 3.91
CA LEU A 50 2.99 25.48 3.59
C LEU A 50 2.97 26.74 4.45
N GLN A 51 4.15 27.19 4.87
CA GLN A 51 4.35 28.51 5.44
C GLN A 51 5.55 29.15 4.74
N ASN A 52 5.36 30.31 4.11
CA ASN A 52 6.40 30.96 3.31
C ASN A 52 7.02 30.02 2.25
N ASN A 53 6.17 29.23 1.58
CA ASN A 53 6.56 28.16 0.63
C ASN A 53 7.37 26.99 1.21
N LEU A 54 7.52 26.91 2.52
CA LEU A 54 8.16 25.78 3.18
C LEU A 54 7.11 24.79 3.70
N PRO A 55 7.24 23.49 3.43
CA PRO A 55 6.33 22.48 3.95
C PRO A 55 6.60 22.25 5.44
N ILE A 56 5.60 22.55 6.28
CA ILE A 56 5.74 22.50 7.75
C ILE A 56 4.86 21.44 8.42
N GLY A 57 3.87 20.91 7.71
CA GLY A 57 2.93 19.94 8.26
C GLY A 57 1.99 19.37 7.22
N ILE A 58 1.07 18.53 7.68
CA ILE A 58 0.03 17.92 6.85
C ILE A 58 -1.29 17.96 7.60
N VAL A 59 -2.38 18.20 6.87
CA VAL A 59 -3.74 18.08 7.39
C VAL A 59 -4.51 17.05 6.58
N THR A 60 -5.32 16.26 7.26
CA THR A 60 -6.05 15.12 6.69
C THR A 60 -7.53 15.16 7.08
N GLU A 61 -8.35 14.34 6.43
CA GLU A 61 -9.76 14.14 6.80
C GLU A 61 -9.94 13.77 8.29
N GLU A 62 -9.00 13.00 8.86
CA GLU A 62 -9.03 12.61 10.28
C GLU A 62 -8.88 13.83 11.20
N ASP A 63 -8.08 14.82 10.81
CA ASP A 63 -7.96 16.06 11.55
C ASP A 63 -9.27 16.84 11.56
N PHE A 64 -10.02 16.84 10.45
CA PHE A 64 -11.33 17.50 10.41
C PHE A 64 -12.35 16.78 11.28
N ASN A 65 -12.38 15.45 11.20
CA ASN A 65 -13.30 14.66 12.00
C ASN A 65 -13.03 14.83 13.50
N CYS A 66 -11.77 14.67 13.93
CA CYS A 66 -11.40 14.64 15.35
C CYS A 66 -11.19 16.03 15.96
N LYS A 67 -10.72 17.02 15.20
CA LYS A 67 -10.33 18.35 15.72
C LYS A 67 -11.34 19.45 15.41
N ILE A 68 -12.26 19.23 14.46
CA ILE A 68 -13.29 20.19 14.06
C ILE A 68 -14.68 19.66 14.39
N MET A 69 -15.13 18.60 13.72
CA MET A 69 -16.50 18.06 13.85
C MET A 69 -16.77 17.55 15.26
N ALA A 70 -15.91 16.69 15.80
CA ALA A 70 -16.06 16.13 17.15
C ALA A 70 -15.99 17.19 18.27
N LYS A 71 -15.51 18.40 17.96
CA LYS A 71 -15.39 19.52 18.92
C LYS A 71 -16.38 20.65 18.64
N ASP A 72 -17.32 20.45 17.71
CA ASP A 72 -18.31 21.44 17.28
C ASP A 72 -17.69 22.81 16.92
N ARG A 73 -16.50 22.80 16.30
CA ARG A 73 -15.81 24.00 15.84
C ARG A 73 -16.26 24.36 14.43
N LYS A 74 -16.40 25.65 14.14
CA LYS A 74 -16.74 26.12 12.79
C LYS A 74 -15.54 26.03 11.85
N PRO A 75 -15.64 25.31 10.71
CA PRO A 75 -14.49 25.13 9.81
C PRO A 75 -13.93 26.43 9.22
N GLY A 76 -14.77 27.46 9.06
CA GLY A 76 -14.37 28.77 8.54
C GLY A 76 -13.67 29.69 9.56
N GLU A 77 -13.63 29.31 10.83
CA GLU A 77 -13.04 30.11 11.92
C GLU A 77 -11.75 29.48 12.48
N VAL A 78 -11.36 28.30 11.98
CA VAL A 78 -10.17 27.56 12.43
C VAL A 78 -9.14 27.52 11.31
N TYR A 79 -7.89 27.85 11.63
CA TYR A 79 -6.80 27.77 10.68
C TYR A 79 -6.21 26.37 10.59
N VAL A 80 -5.69 26.04 9.40
CA VAL A 80 -5.05 24.74 9.14
C VAL A 80 -3.86 24.50 10.07
N LYS A 81 -3.03 25.52 10.31
CA LYS A 81 -1.88 25.43 11.22
C LYS A 81 -2.23 24.99 12.65
N ASP A 82 -3.46 25.27 13.09
CA ASP A 82 -3.92 24.95 14.45
C ASP A 82 -4.37 23.49 14.59
N VAL A 83 -4.54 22.77 13.46
CA VAL A 83 -5.02 21.39 13.44
C VAL A 83 -4.11 20.42 12.69
N MET A 84 -3.15 20.91 11.91
CA MET A 84 -2.21 20.06 11.19
C MET A 84 -1.36 19.19 12.12
N SER A 85 -0.83 18.10 11.58
CA SER A 85 0.25 17.35 12.21
C SER A 85 1.60 17.94 11.78
N THR A 86 2.48 18.16 12.75
CA THR A 86 3.82 18.76 12.57
C THR A 86 4.78 18.17 13.62
N PRO A 87 6.08 17.94 13.31
CA PRO A 87 6.76 18.21 12.04
C PRO A 87 6.29 17.29 10.90
N LEU A 88 6.51 17.71 9.66
CA LEU A 88 6.17 16.92 8.49
C LEU A 88 7.08 15.69 8.40
N ILE A 89 6.49 14.50 8.47
CA ILE A 89 7.21 13.24 8.25
C ILE A 89 7.27 12.99 6.75
N THR A 90 8.49 12.91 6.19
CA THR A 90 8.72 12.77 4.75
C THR A 90 9.52 11.51 4.45
N ILE A 91 9.54 11.12 3.17
CA ILE A 91 10.42 10.06 2.65
C ILE A 91 11.10 10.51 1.36
N GLU A 92 12.34 10.08 1.15
CA GLU A 92 13.07 10.33 -0.09
C GLU A 92 12.47 9.56 -1.28
N SER A 93 12.50 10.18 -2.46
CA SER A 93 11.97 9.62 -3.71
C SER A 93 12.60 8.29 -4.12
N ASP A 94 13.84 8.08 -3.70
CA ASP A 94 14.67 6.94 -4.09
C ASP A 94 14.65 5.83 -3.04
N ALA A 95 13.97 6.04 -1.91
CA ALA A 95 13.75 5.00 -0.90
C ALA A 95 12.88 3.87 -1.46
N ALA A 96 13.00 2.67 -0.89
CA ALA A 96 12.16 1.56 -1.29
C ALA A 96 10.74 1.71 -0.70
N ILE A 97 9.73 1.23 -1.42
CA ILE A 97 8.35 1.19 -0.92
C ILE A 97 8.23 0.39 0.38
N ALA A 98 9.06 -0.64 0.55
CA ALA A 98 9.13 -1.40 1.80
C ALA A 98 9.54 -0.51 3.01
N ASP A 99 10.48 0.42 2.81
CA ASP A 99 10.85 1.40 3.83
C ASP A 99 9.69 2.35 4.11
N ALA A 100 8.99 2.80 3.06
CA ALA A 100 7.81 3.63 3.22
C ALA A 100 6.71 2.95 4.04
N ALA A 101 6.42 1.68 3.76
CA ALA A 101 5.46 0.89 4.53
C ALA A 101 5.88 0.75 6.01
N ARG A 102 7.16 0.48 6.28
CA ARG A 102 7.71 0.44 7.65
C ARG A 102 7.60 1.77 8.36
N MET A 103 7.89 2.88 7.68
CA MET A 103 7.73 4.24 8.21
C MET A 103 6.27 4.56 8.51
N MET A 104 5.34 4.17 7.64
CA MET A 104 3.90 4.33 7.84
C MET A 104 3.42 3.61 9.11
N VAL A 105 3.82 2.34 9.30
CA VAL A 105 3.47 1.56 10.50
C VAL A 105 4.09 2.18 11.76
N THR A 106 5.39 2.45 11.74
CA THR A 106 6.12 2.99 12.90
C THR A 106 5.54 4.33 13.36
N ASN A 107 5.26 5.22 12.41
CA ASN A 107 4.74 6.56 12.71
C ASN A 107 3.21 6.62 12.78
N HIS A 108 2.52 5.49 12.58
CA HIS A 108 1.06 5.41 12.58
C HIS A 108 0.40 6.38 11.57
N VAL A 109 1.04 6.55 10.40
CA VAL A 109 0.56 7.43 9.32
C VAL A 109 0.19 6.62 8.09
N ARG A 110 -0.81 7.08 7.34
CA ARG A 110 -1.29 6.41 6.12
C ARG A 110 -0.77 7.02 4.82
N ARG A 111 0.02 8.08 4.94
CA ARG A 111 0.50 8.89 3.83
C ARG A 111 1.83 9.53 4.19
N LEU A 112 2.73 9.59 3.22
CA LEU A 112 4.06 10.17 3.34
C LEU A 112 4.27 11.14 2.17
N PRO A 113 4.41 12.44 2.43
CA PRO A 113 4.99 13.36 1.47
C PRO A 113 6.37 12.87 1.03
N VAL A 114 6.60 12.93 -0.27
CA VAL A 114 7.84 12.48 -0.91
C VAL A 114 8.68 13.69 -1.26
N VAL A 115 9.94 13.65 -0.88
CA VAL A 115 10.92 14.70 -1.15
C VAL A 115 12.00 14.24 -2.12
N ASN A 116 12.60 15.19 -2.82
CA ASN A 116 13.81 14.96 -3.60
C ASN A 116 15.08 15.24 -2.77
N ALA A 117 16.26 15.06 -3.38
CA ALA A 117 17.56 15.34 -2.76
C ALA A 117 17.76 16.79 -2.28
N GLU A 118 16.96 17.75 -2.75
CA GLU A 118 16.95 19.14 -2.28
C GLU A 118 15.93 19.39 -1.14
N SER A 119 15.36 18.31 -0.57
CA SER A 119 14.29 18.34 0.43
C SER A 119 13.01 19.07 -0.03
N LYS A 120 12.80 19.20 -1.34
CA LYS A 120 11.56 19.74 -1.89
C LYS A 120 10.54 18.62 -2.02
N VAL A 121 9.32 18.90 -1.57
CA VAL A 121 8.18 18.00 -1.75
C VAL A 121 7.83 17.92 -3.23
N ILE A 122 7.91 16.72 -3.80
CA ILE A 122 7.61 16.44 -5.21
C ILE A 122 6.37 15.56 -5.40
N GLY A 123 5.94 14.87 -4.34
CA GLY A 123 4.87 13.89 -4.42
C GLY A 123 4.27 13.54 -3.07
N ILE A 124 3.30 12.62 -3.11
CA ILE A 124 2.72 11.97 -1.94
C ILE A 124 2.54 10.49 -2.23
N LEU A 125 2.90 9.66 -1.26
CA LEU A 125 2.67 8.22 -1.29
C LEU A 125 1.63 7.87 -0.22
N THR A 126 0.62 7.08 -0.57
CA THR A 126 -0.41 6.60 0.36
C THR A 126 -0.36 5.08 0.49
N VAL A 127 -0.94 4.55 1.58
CA VAL A 127 -1.13 3.09 1.74
C VAL A 127 -1.87 2.48 0.54
N ARG A 128 -2.81 3.21 -0.07
CA ARG A 128 -3.54 2.72 -1.26
C ARG A 128 -2.61 2.54 -2.46
N ASP A 129 -1.67 3.46 -2.66
CA ASP A 129 -0.70 3.37 -3.77
C ASP A 129 0.26 2.20 -3.55
N ILE A 130 0.64 1.89 -2.30
CA ILE A 130 1.44 0.70 -1.98
C ILE A 130 0.65 -0.59 -2.28
N LEU A 131 -0.64 -0.63 -1.91
CA LEU A 131 -1.49 -1.80 -2.12
C LEU A 131 -1.81 -2.05 -3.60
N SER A 132 -1.87 -1.02 -4.45
CA SER A 132 -2.11 -1.20 -5.89
C SER A 132 -0.97 -1.98 -6.55
N VAL A 133 0.28 -1.71 -6.16
CA VAL A 133 1.45 -2.46 -6.65
C VAL A 133 1.35 -3.94 -6.31
N ALA A 134 0.90 -4.28 -5.09
CA ALA A 134 0.74 -5.67 -4.69
C ALA A 134 -0.34 -6.40 -5.50
N ASN A 135 -1.42 -5.69 -5.86
CA ASN A 135 -2.48 -6.26 -6.70
C ASN A 135 -1.98 -6.53 -8.13
N GLU A 136 -1.25 -5.59 -8.74
CA GLU A 136 -0.64 -5.78 -10.06
C GLU A 136 0.33 -6.97 -10.07
N ILE A 137 1.15 -7.10 -9.02
CA ILE A 137 2.04 -8.25 -8.87
C ILE A 137 1.25 -9.56 -8.75
N ASN A 138 0.15 -9.59 -7.99
CA ASN A 138 -0.68 -10.78 -7.86
C ASN A 138 -1.31 -11.21 -9.20
N GLU A 139 -1.74 -10.26 -10.02
CA GLU A 139 -2.26 -10.55 -11.37
C GLU A 139 -1.17 -11.17 -12.25
N ILE A 140 0.02 -10.57 -12.28
CA ILE A 140 1.18 -11.11 -13.01
C ILE A 140 1.56 -12.50 -12.49
N MET A 141 1.56 -12.71 -11.17
CA MET A 141 1.86 -14.01 -10.57
C MET A 141 0.87 -15.09 -11.03
N ASN A 142 -0.43 -14.77 -11.09
CA ASN A 142 -1.44 -15.71 -11.59
C ASN A 142 -1.16 -16.12 -13.04
N ASP A 143 -0.81 -15.17 -13.90
CA ASP A 143 -0.48 -15.45 -15.31
C ASP A 143 0.77 -16.33 -15.43
N LEU A 144 1.82 -16.04 -14.64
CA LEU A 144 3.06 -16.82 -14.64
C LEU A 144 2.86 -18.24 -14.10
N ILE A 145 1.96 -18.43 -13.12
CA ILE A 145 1.58 -19.76 -12.62
C ILE A 145 0.92 -20.59 -13.72
N VAL A 146 0.08 -19.99 -14.57
CA VAL A 146 -0.55 -20.71 -15.69
C VAL A 146 0.51 -21.21 -16.68
N ILE A 147 1.50 -20.37 -17.03
CA ILE A 147 2.55 -20.73 -17.99
C ILE A 147 3.47 -21.84 -17.43
N ASN A 148 3.77 -21.81 -16.13
CA ASN A 148 4.66 -22.78 -15.50
C ASN A 148 3.96 -24.06 -14.99
N ARG A 149 2.63 -24.16 -15.11
CA ARG A 149 1.94 -25.44 -14.91
C ARG A 149 2.23 -26.36 -16.09
N MET A 150 3.39 -27.03 -16.06
CA MET A 150 3.72 -28.13 -16.97
C MET A 150 2.95 -29.43 -16.64
N ASN A 151 2.06 -29.45 -15.64
CA ASN A 151 1.11 -30.52 -15.38
C ASN A 151 -0.19 -29.92 -14.82
N ASP A 152 -1.33 -30.46 -15.23
CA ASP A 152 -2.70 -30.03 -14.91
C ASP A 152 -3.07 -30.20 -13.42
N TYR A 153 -2.36 -29.53 -12.52
CA TYR A 153 -2.70 -29.52 -11.10
C TYR A 153 -3.95 -28.66 -10.86
N HIS A 154 -5.02 -29.31 -10.43
CA HIS A 154 -6.30 -28.68 -10.08
C HIS A 154 -6.86 -29.27 -8.79
N ALA A 155 -7.67 -28.50 -8.07
CA ALA A 155 -8.33 -28.94 -6.86
C ALA A 155 -9.58 -29.79 -7.16
N GLY A 156 -9.76 -30.87 -6.41
CA GLY A 156 -10.89 -31.78 -6.59
C GLY A 156 -10.80 -33.01 -5.69
N VAL A 157 -11.56 -34.04 -6.02
CA VAL A 157 -11.53 -35.34 -5.32
C VAL A 157 -10.66 -36.32 -6.10
N CYS A 158 -9.77 -37.02 -5.39
CA CYS A 158 -8.94 -38.09 -5.97
C CYS A 158 -9.81 -39.30 -6.35
N ASP A 159 -9.71 -39.77 -7.59
CA ASP A 159 -10.47 -40.93 -8.09
C ASP A 159 -10.01 -42.26 -7.44
N ARG A 160 -8.82 -42.29 -6.83
CA ARG A 160 -8.27 -43.50 -6.17
C ARG A 160 -8.64 -43.60 -4.69
N CYS A 161 -8.39 -42.54 -3.91
CA CYS A 161 -8.59 -42.57 -2.46
C CYS A 161 -9.85 -41.82 -1.99
N GLY A 162 -10.50 -41.06 -2.87
CA GLY A 162 -11.70 -40.28 -2.53
C GLY A 162 -11.44 -39.05 -1.66
N SER A 163 -10.18 -38.73 -1.35
CA SER A 163 -9.82 -37.55 -0.56
C SER A 163 -9.81 -36.29 -1.42
N MET A 164 -10.23 -35.17 -0.82
CA MET A 164 -10.06 -33.85 -1.42
C MET A 164 -8.57 -33.50 -1.47
N SER A 165 -8.11 -33.00 -2.61
CA SER A 165 -6.73 -32.57 -2.82
C SER A 165 -6.69 -31.37 -3.74
N ASP A 166 -5.81 -30.42 -3.42
CA ASP A 166 -5.59 -29.21 -4.22
C ASP A 166 -4.47 -29.40 -5.28
N ASP A 167 -3.97 -30.64 -5.40
CA ASP A 167 -2.82 -31.05 -6.21
C ASP A 167 -3.12 -32.41 -6.89
N LEU A 168 -4.17 -32.47 -7.70
CA LEU A 168 -4.50 -33.66 -8.51
C LEU A 168 -3.77 -33.60 -9.86
N MET A 169 -3.26 -34.73 -10.34
CA MET A 169 -2.72 -34.86 -11.69
C MET A 169 -3.59 -35.82 -12.49
N TYR A 170 -3.84 -35.50 -13.76
CA TYR A 170 -4.61 -36.36 -14.64
C TYR A 170 -3.71 -37.44 -15.27
N ILE A 171 -3.81 -38.67 -14.79
CA ILE A 171 -3.02 -39.83 -15.23
C ILE A 171 -3.99 -40.96 -15.59
N ASP A 172 -3.84 -41.57 -16.76
CA ASP A 172 -4.67 -42.69 -17.24
C ASP A 172 -6.19 -42.44 -17.13
N SER A 173 -6.61 -41.21 -17.44
CA SER A 173 -8.00 -40.75 -17.35
C SER A 173 -8.58 -40.65 -15.92
N GLN A 174 -7.72 -40.53 -14.91
CA GLN A 174 -8.11 -40.37 -13.51
C GLN A 174 -7.38 -39.18 -12.89
N ASN A 175 -8.05 -38.47 -11.99
CA ASN A 175 -7.44 -37.46 -11.14
C ASN A 175 -6.83 -38.13 -9.91
N ILE A 176 -5.49 -38.18 -9.84
CA ILE A 176 -4.77 -38.87 -8.77
C ILE A 176 -4.02 -37.85 -7.90
N CYS A 177 -4.13 -37.96 -6.57
CA CYS A 177 -3.47 -37.07 -5.60
C CYS A 177 -2.00 -37.48 -5.34
N PRO A 178 -1.17 -36.61 -4.72
CA PRO A 178 0.26 -36.86 -4.57
C PRO A 178 0.56 -38.18 -3.85
N VAL A 179 -0.19 -38.47 -2.79
CA VAL A 179 -0.05 -39.71 -1.99
C VAL A 179 -0.25 -40.95 -2.85
N CYS A 180 -1.30 -40.97 -3.69
CA CYS A 180 -1.62 -42.09 -4.55
C CYS A 180 -0.69 -42.23 -5.76
N ARG A 181 -0.04 -41.14 -6.19
CA ARG A 181 0.99 -41.17 -7.24
C ARG A 181 2.28 -41.77 -6.72
N ASP A 182 2.71 -41.39 -5.53
CA ASP A 182 3.99 -41.84 -4.94
C ASP A 182 3.97 -43.34 -4.59
N GLU A 183 2.80 -43.91 -4.31
CA GLU A 183 2.61 -45.35 -4.06
C GLU A 183 2.88 -46.23 -5.31
N GLU A 184 2.76 -45.70 -6.53
CA GLU A 184 3.09 -46.45 -7.77
C GLU A 184 4.60 -46.55 -8.01
N SER A 185 5.39 -45.62 -7.48
CA SER A 185 6.85 -45.58 -7.66
C SER A 185 7.62 -46.65 -6.88
N ILE A 186 6.93 -47.45 -6.06
CA ILE A 186 7.53 -48.43 -5.13
C ILE A 186 7.28 -49.90 -5.60
N GLN A 187 6.62 -50.10 -6.75
CA GLN A 187 6.36 -51.43 -7.34
C GLN A 187 7.22 -51.75 -8.56
#